data_AF-A0A2K6K9R7-F1
#
_entry.id   AF-A0A2K6K9R7-F1
#
_cell.length_a   1.000
_cell.length_b   1.000
_cell.length_c   1.000
_cell.angle_alpha   90.00
_cell.angle_beta   90.00
_cell.angle_gamma   90.00
#
_symmetry.space_group_name_H-M   'P 1'
#
loop_
_entity.id
_entity.type
_entity.pdbx_description
1 polymer ?
#
loop_
_entity_poly.entity_id
_entity_poly.type
_entity_poly.pdbx_seq_one_letter_code
_entity_poly.pdbx_strand_id
1 'polypeptide(L)'
;MAEQATKSVLFVCLGNICRSPIAEAVFRKLVTDQNISENWRVDSAATSGYEIGNGSMSQRLTERYRSLSGTYTNASHLFRYKVLF
;
A
#
# COMPACT_ATOMS: atom_id res chain seq x y z
N MET A 1 -16.11 -20.32 -17.67
CA MET A 1 -14.96 -19.64 -17.03
C MET A 1 -14.94 -20.13 -15.58
N ALA A 2 -13.87 -20.78 -15.13
CA ALA A 2 -13.80 -21.31 -13.77
C ALA A 2 -13.75 -20.15 -12.75
N GLU A 3 -14.59 -20.20 -11.73
CA GLU A 3 -14.57 -19.29 -10.57
C GLU A 3 -13.18 -19.41 -9.91
N GLN A 4 -12.35 -18.38 -10.05
CA GLN A 4 -11.03 -18.35 -9.41
C GLN A 4 -11.23 -18.03 -7.92
N ALA A 5 -10.98 -19.01 -7.06
CA ALA A 5 -11.08 -18.86 -5.61
C ALA A 5 -10.26 -17.66 -5.11
N THR A 6 -10.87 -16.84 -4.25
CA THR A 6 -10.23 -15.65 -3.68
C THR A 6 -8.99 -16.04 -2.88
N LYS A 7 -7.82 -15.56 -3.31
CA LYS A 7 -6.53 -15.77 -2.63
C LYS A 7 -6.30 -14.66 -1.62
N SER A 8 -5.60 -14.97 -0.53
CA SER A 8 -5.28 -13.99 0.52
C SER A 8 -3.78 -13.92 0.75
N VAL A 9 -3.25 -12.72 0.94
CA VAL A 9 -1.83 -12.48 1.28
C VAL A 9 -1.72 -11.44 2.39
N LEU A 10 -0.84 -11.72 3.36
CA LEU A 10 -0.52 -10.82 4.48
C LEU A 10 0.98 -10.51 4.46
N PHE A 11 1.33 -9.24 4.26
CA PHE A 11 2.73 -8.78 4.32
C PHE A 11 3.09 -8.40 5.75
N VAL A 12 4.16 -8.98 6.30
CA VAL A 12 4.54 -8.75 7.71
C VAL A 12 5.95 -8.19 7.80
N CYS A 13 6.14 -7.14 8.59
CA CYS A 13 7.46 -6.70 9.03
C CYS A 13 7.44 -6.33 10.52
N LEU A 14 8.57 -5.88 11.08
CA LEU A 14 8.66 -5.65 12.53
C LEU A 14 7.61 -4.66 13.05
N GLY A 15 7.45 -3.50 12.39
CA GLY A 15 6.62 -2.40 12.89
C GLY A 15 5.48 -1.98 11.97
N ASN A 16 5.24 -2.66 10.84
CA ASN A 16 4.22 -2.27 9.85
C ASN A 16 4.25 -0.79 9.38
N ILE A 17 5.41 -0.14 9.43
CA ILE A 17 5.54 1.27 9.00
C ILE A 17 6.33 1.45 7.70
N CYS A 18 7.19 0.50 7.33
CA CYS A 18 8.15 0.71 6.24
C CYS A 18 8.01 -0.37 5.15
N ARG A 19 8.47 -1.60 5.41
CA ARG A 19 8.56 -2.64 4.37
C ARG A 19 7.20 -3.23 3.98
N SER A 20 6.40 -3.61 4.97
CA SER A 20 5.12 -4.28 4.70
C SER A 20 4.05 -3.37 4.08
N PRO A 21 3.89 -2.07 4.45
CA PRO A 21 2.92 -1.21 3.77
C PRO A 21 3.32 -0.91 2.32
N ILE A 22 4.63 -0.82 2.04
CA ILE A 22 5.13 -0.66 0.67
C ILE A 22 4.81 -1.91 -0.16
N ALA A 23 5.08 -3.10 0.37
CA ALA A 23 4.76 -4.35 -0.30
C ALA A 23 3.26 -4.48 -0.59
N GLU A 24 2.40 -4.10 0.36
CA GLU A 24 0.95 -4.07 0.17
C GLU A 24 0.54 -3.13 -0.96
N ALA A 25 1.05 -1.89 -0.97
CA ALA A 25 0.72 -0.90 -1.99
C ALA A 25 1.18 -1.33 -3.39
N VAL A 26 2.40 -1.87 -3.50
CA VAL A 26 2.94 -2.40 -4.76
C VAL A 26 2.12 -3.59 -5.24
N PHE A 27 1.82 -4.55 -4.36
CA PHE A 27 1.04 -5.73 -4.73
C PHE A 27 -0.39 -5.38 -5.16
N ARG A 28 -1.05 -4.46 -4.43
CA ARG A 28 -2.38 -3.94 -4.78
C ARG A 28 -2.38 -3.30 -6.16
N LYS A 29 -1.33 -2.55 -6.50
CA LYS A 29 -1.18 -1.97 -7.85
C LYS A 29 -1.00 -3.06 -8.92
N LEU A 30 -0.16 -4.07 -8.68
CA LEU A 30 0.07 -5.16 -9.63
C LEU A 30 -1.21 -5.97 -9.93
N VAL A 31 -1.99 -6.31 -8.91
CA VAL A 31 -3.26 -7.06 -9.11
C VAL A 31 -4.34 -6.21 -9.79
N THR A 32 -4.32 -4.89 -9.55
CA THR A 32 -5.22 -3.95 -10.21
C THR A 32 -4.86 -3.76 -11.67
N ASP A 33 -3.57 -3.57 -11.99
CA ASP A 33 -3.07 -3.43 -13.35
C ASP A 33 -3.33 -4.71 -14.19
N GLN A 34 -3.42 -5.88 -13.54
CA GLN A 34 -3.77 -7.16 -14.16
C GLN A 34 -5.28 -7.48 -14.16
N ASN A 35 -6.14 -6.59 -13.65
CA ASN A 35 -7.60 -6.79 -13.54
C ASN A 35 -8.01 -8.06 -12.76
N ILE A 36 -7.21 -8.44 -11.76
CA ILE A 36 -7.48 -9.60 -10.89
C ILE A 36 -7.64 -9.19 -9.42
N SER A 37 -7.79 -7.90 -9.14
CA SER A 37 -7.90 -7.37 -7.77
C SER A 37 -9.07 -7.97 -6.98
N GLU A 38 -10.17 -8.33 -7.64
CA GLU A 38 -11.35 -8.94 -7.00
C GLU A 38 -11.08 -10.37 -6.49
N ASN A 39 -10.06 -11.04 -7.04
CA ASN A 39 -9.66 -12.37 -6.63
C ASN A 39 -8.61 -12.36 -5.50
N TRP A 40 -8.22 -11.19 -4.99
CA TRP A 40 -7.15 -11.06 -3.99
C TRP A 40 -7.57 -10.22 -2.78
N ARG A 41 -7.46 -10.81 -1.60
CA ARG A 41 -7.46 -10.10 -0.32
C ARG A 41 -6.02 -9.79 0.08
N VAL A 42 -5.69 -8.51 0.21
CA VAL A 42 -4.34 -8.01 0.45
C VAL A 42 -4.34 -7.16 1.70
N ASP A 43 -3.45 -7.49 2.65
CA ASP A 43 -3.31 -6.79 3.92
C ASP A 43 -1.85 -6.76 4.39
N SER A 44 -1.54 -5.96 5.40
CA SER A 44 -0.22 -5.92 6.02
C SER A 44 -0.28 -5.78 7.54
N ALA A 45 0.64 -6.43 8.26
CA ALA A 45 0.68 -6.42 9.72
C ALA A 45 2.10 -6.23 10.29
N ALA A 46 2.18 -6.00 11.60
CA ALA A 46 3.43 -5.92 12.36
C ALA A 46 3.63 -7.23 13.13
N THR A 47 4.87 -7.67 13.33
CA THR A 47 5.17 -8.71 14.34
C THR A 47 5.21 -8.14 15.75
N SER A 48 5.55 -6.86 15.90
CA SER A 48 5.61 -6.18 17.20
C SER A 48 4.47 -5.17 17.34
N GLY A 49 4.00 -4.99 18.59
CA GLY A 49 3.01 -3.96 18.92
C GLY A 49 3.57 -2.56 19.10
N TYR A 50 4.87 -2.36 18.82
CA TYR A 50 5.61 -1.14 19.17
C TYR A 50 5.07 0.10 18.45
N GLU A 51 4.56 -0.08 17.24
CA GLU A 51 4.06 0.98 16.36
C GLU A 51 2.52 1.00 16.27
N ILE A 52 1.80 0.28 17.15
CA ILE A 52 0.33 0.27 17.13
C ILE A 52 -0.19 1.70 17.39
N GLY A 53 -0.97 2.24 16.47
CA GLY A 53 -1.48 3.62 16.51
C GLY A 53 -0.52 4.67 15.94
N ASN A 54 0.74 4.31 15.66
CA ASN A 54 1.65 5.14 14.90
C ASN A 54 1.31 4.97 13.42
N GLY A 55 0.73 6.00 12.79
CA GLY A 55 0.31 5.91 11.38
C GLY A 55 1.43 5.34 10.50
N SER A 56 1.07 4.37 9.64
CA SER A 56 2.01 3.75 8.71
C SER A 56 2.70 4.84 7.87
N MET A 57 3.99 4.68 7.51
CA MET A 57 4.70 5.74 6.79
C MET A 57 4.02 6.06 5.45
N SER A 58 3.33 5.09 4.82
CA SER A 58 2.48 5.33 3.65
C SER A 58 1.32 6.27 3.98
N GLN A 59 0.56 6.01 5.04
CA GLN A 59 -0.52 6.92 5.50
C GLN A 59 0.02 8.29 5.87
N ARG A 60 1.13 8.37 6.60
CA ARG A 60 1.76 9.65 6.98
C ARG A 60 2.30 10.41 5.77
N LEU A 61 2.84 9.71 4.77
CA LEU A 61 3.27 10.34 3.52
C LEU A 61 2.07 10.80 2.71
N THR A 62 0.98 10.03 2.66
CA THR A 62 -0.27 10.45 2.01
C THR A 62 -0.93 11.62 2.73
N GLU A 63 -0.97 11.63 4.06
CA GLU A 63 -1.51 12.72 4.88
C GLU A 63 -0.65 13.98 4.78
N ARG A 64 0.68 13.84 4.85
CA ARG A 64 1.62 14.94 4.66
C ARG A 64 1.62 15.44 3.23
N TYR A 65 1.45 14.57 2.24
CA TYR A 65 1.24 14.98 0.85
C TYR A 65 -0.10 15.71 0.72
N ARG A 66 -1.17 15.21 1.34
CA ARG A 66 -2.50 15.85 1.35
C ARG A 66 -2.50 17.23 2.01
N SER A 67 -1.75 17.40 3.10
CA SER A 67 -1.58 18.71 3.75
C SER A 67 -0.74 19.67 2.90
N LEU A 68 0.19 19.15 2.09
CA LEU A 68 0.99 19.95 1.15
C LEU A 68 0.28 20.17 -0.20
N SER A 69 -0.69 19.32 -0.56
CA SER A 69 -1.38 19.30 -1.86
C SER A 69 -2.68 20.08 -1.89
N GLY A 70 -2.83 21.10 -1.04
CA GLY A 70 -3.84 22.15 -1.23
C GLY A 70 -3.68 22.94 -2.55
N THR A 71 -2.62 22.67 -3.33
CA THR A 71 -2.28 23.38 -4.57
C THR A 71 -2.09 22.50 -5.81
N TYR A 72 -2.16 21.15 -5.74
CA TYR A 72 -1.90 20.31 -6.92
C TYR A 72 -2.85 19.10 -7.03
N THR A 73 -4.04 19.38 -7.56
CA THR A 73 -5.07 18.39 -7.93
C THR A 73 -4.71 17.64 -9.21
N ASN A 74 -3.63 16.85 -9.23
CA ASN A 74 -3.40 15.85 -10.29
C ASN A 74 -2.39 14.77 -9.83
N ALA A 75 -2.87 13.84 -9.00
CA ALA A 75 -2.12 12.74 -8.41
C ALA A 75 -1.82 11.56 -9.38
N SER A 76 -1.95 11.76 -10.69
CA SER A 76 -1.69 10.73 -11.70
C SER A 76 -0.24 10.73 -12.23
N HIS A 77 0.54 11.78 -11.99
CA HIS A 77 1.88 11.94 -12.58
C HIS A 77 3.06 11.63 -11.64
N LEU A 78 2.86 11.58 -10.32
CA LEU A 78 3.98 11.46 -9.36
C LEU A 78 4.34 10.04 -8.91
N PHE A 79 3.52 9.02 -9.23
CA PHE A 79 3.89 7.62 -8.97
C PHE A 79 5.10 7.14 -9.81
N ARG A 80 5.53 7.96 -10.78
CA ARG A 80 6.59 7.63 -11.73
C ARG A 80 8.00 8.08 -11.29
N TYR A 81 8.13 8.90 -10.24
CA TYR A 81 9.42 9.53 -9.90
C TYR A 81 9.94 9.30 -8.49
N LYS A 82 9.33 8.43 -7.67
CA LYS A 82 9.83 8.19 -6.31
C LYS A 82 9.75 6.73 -5.84
N VAL A 83 9.97 5.82 -6.78
CA VAL A 83 10.48 4.47 -6.51
C VAL A 83 11.79 4.36 -7.27
N LEU A 84 12.84 5.03 -6.78
CA LEU A 84 14.19 4.79 -7.23
C LEU A 84 15.09 4.79 -5.99
N PHE A 85 15.44 3.58 -5.56
CA PHE A 85 16.38 3.20 -4.49
C PHE A 85 16.06 3.65 -3.06
#